data_AF-A0A1B6KNK5-F1
#
_entry.id   AF-A0A1B6KNK5-F1
#
_cell.length_a   1.000
_cell.length_b   1.000
_cell.length_c   1.000
_cell.angle_alpha   90.00
_cell.angle_beta   90.00
_cell.angle_gamma   90.00
#
_symmetry.space_group_name_H-M   'P 1'
#
loop_
_entity.id
_entity.type
_entity.pdbx_description
1 polymer ?
#
loop_
_entity_poly.entity_id
_entity_poly.type
_entity_poly.pdbx_seq_one_letter_code
_entity_poly.pdbx_strand_id
1 'polypeptide(L)'
;NWDSTASPNAEYCAWIKKPTSWGGAIELAVLSQFYGIEIAVVDTINAIINRFGEDQSYGNRVFLIFDGVHYDPLYFEPAQGNGTIQTVFPTSDERMLREAQALAVEAQLCRQFTDMNKFTLECRQCGTFLTGQAEAQKHAKETGHVSFGEVSR
;
A
#
# COMPACT_ATOMS: atom_id res chain seq x y z
N ASN A 1 -14.45 -2.85 -3.18
CA ASN A 1 -15.46 -3.39 -2.24
C ASN A 1 -14.85 -3.46 -0.84
N TRP A 2 -14.85 -2.36 -0.08
CA TRP A 2 -14.16 -2.27 1.23
C TRP A 2 -15.09 -1.95 2.42
N ASP A 3 -16.41 -2.05 2.27
CA ASP A 3 -17.35 -1.70 3.34
C ASP A 3 -17.60 -2.87 4.32
N SER A 4 -16.56 -3.26 5.07
CA SER A 4 -16.67 -4.23 6.16
C SER A 4 -17.15 -3.61 7.47
N THR A 5 -17.31 -2.28 7.53
CA THR A 5 -17.86 -1.56 8.68
C THR A 5 -19.38 -1.72 8.85
N ALA A 6 -20.09 -2.24 7.84
CA ALA A 6 -21.54 -2.41 7.87
C ALA A 6 -22.02 -3.80 8.36
N SER A 7 -21.11 -4.72 8.71
CA SER A 7 -21.49 -6.07 9.13
C SER A 7 -21.77 -6.15 10.64
N PRO A 8 -22.82 -6.87 11.09
CA PRO A 8 -23.03 -7.17 12.50
C PRO A 8 -21.77 -7.78 13.16
N ASN A 9 -21.51 -7.43 14.42
CA ASN A 9 -20.30 -7.84 15.14
C ASN A 9 -19.99 -9.35 15.03
N ALA A 10 -20.99 -10.21 15.27
CA ALA A 10 -20.83 -11.66 15.19
C ALA A 10 -20.47 -12.15 13.78
N GLU A 11 -20.98 -11.48 12.75
CA GLU A 11 -20.69 -11.80 11.35
C GLU A 11 -19.26 -11.42 10.99
N TYR A 12 -18.80 -10.23 11.42
CA TYR A 12 -17.40 -9.82 11.25
C TYR A 12 -16.44 -10.80 11.95
N CYS A 13 -16.75 -11.19 13.20
CA CYS A 13 -15.96 -12.17 13.95
C CYS A 13 -15.89 -13.53 13.23
N ALA A 14 -16.96 -13.97 12.58
CA ALA A 14 -16.96 -15.20 11.79
C ALA A 14 -16.19 -15.03 10.46
N TRP A 15 -16.29 -13.86 9.84
CA TRP A 15 -15.61 -13.55 8.59
C TRP A 15 -14.09 -13.46 8.76
N ILE A 16 -13.57 -12.72 9.74
CA ILE A 16 -12.13 -12.48 9.89
C ILE A 16 -11.35 -13.75 10.25
N LYS A 17 -12.02 -14.78 10.79
CA LYS A 17 -11.41 -16.09 11.08
C LYS A 17 -11.17 -16.96 9.85
N LYS A 18 -11.72 -16.60 8.68
CA LYS A 18 -11.51 -17.37 7.46
C LYS A 18 -10.10 -17.11 6.91
N PRO A 19 -9.38 -18.13 6.42
CA PRO A 19 -8.03 -17.95 5.87
C PRO A 19 -8.01 -17.13 4.57
N THR A 20 -9.17 -16.93 3.94
CA THR A 20 -9.33 -16.12 2.73
C THR A 20 -9.69 -14.66 3.03
N SER A 21 -9.88 -14.30 4.29
CA SER A 21 -10.21 -12.94 4.70
C SER A 21 -8.93 -12.13 4.87
N TRP A 22 -8.96 -10.89 4.40
CA TRP A 22 -7.82 -9.99 4.44
C TRP A 22 -8.08 -8.97 5.53
N GLY A 23 -7.19 -8.90 6.52
CA GLY A 23 -7.23 -7.87 7.56
C GLY A 23 -6.83 -6.50 7.00
N GLY A 24 -7.21 -5.45 7.73
CA GLY A 24 -6.86 -4.08 7.37
C GLY A 24 -6.74 -3.17 8.59
N ALA A 25 -7.18 -1.92 8.46
CA ALA A 25 -7.08 -0.91 9.50
C ALA A 25 -7.74 -1.32 10.84
N ILE A 26 -8.86 -2.05 10.80
CA ILE A 26 -9.54 -2.54 12.01
C ILE A 26 -8.65 -3.53 12.76
N GLU A 27 -8.11 -4.55 12.06
CA GLU A 27 -7.19 -5.53 12.65
C GLU A 27 -5.93 -4.85 13.20
N LEU A 28 -5.35 -3.90 12.47
CA LEU A 28 -4.16 -3.18 12.91
C LEU A 28 -4.40 -2.38 14.20
N ALA A 29 -5.56 -1.73 14.32
CA ALA A 29 -5.95 -1.04 15.57
C ALA A 29 -6.09 -2.04 16.74
N VAL A 30 -6.77 -3.17 16.51
CA VAL A 30 -6.93 -4.22 17.53
C VAL A 30 -5.58 -4.82 17.94
N LEU A 31 -4.69 -5.10 16.99
CA LEU A 31 -3.37 -5.66 17.25
C LEU A 31 -2.45 -4.66 17.96
N SER A 32 -2.48 -3.39 17.57
CA SER A 32 -1.77 -2.31 18.26
C SER A 32 -2.17 -2.23 19.73
N GLN A 33 -3.48 -2.25 20.00
CA GLN A 33 -4.01 -2.25 21.36
C GLN A 33 -3.62 -3.51 22.14
N PHE A 34 -3.74 -4.68 21.52
CA PHE A 34 -3.47 -5.97 22.15
C PHE A 34 -1.99 -6.12 22.55
N TYR A 35 -1.07 -5.71 21.68
CA TYR A 35 0.37 -5.79 21.94
C TYR A 35 0.93 -4.59 22.71
N GLY A 36 0.15 -3.51 22.84
CA GLY A 36 0.62 -2.27 23.46
C GLY A 36 1.78 -1.64 22.66
N ILE A 37 1.67 -1.64 21.34
CA ILE A 37 2.71 -1.18 20.42
C ILE A 37 2.12 -0.28 19.34
N GLU A 38 2.85 0.77 18.97
CA GLU A 38 2.47 1.56 17.81
C GLU A 38 2.78 0.78 16.52
N ILE A 39 1.83 0.71 15.60
CA ILE A 39 2.05 0.13 14.27
C ILE A 39 2.02 1.26 13.25
N ALA A 40 3.18 1.57 12.67
CA ALA A 40 3.33 2.60 11.66
C ALA A 40 3.32 1.95 10.26
N VAL A 41 2.26 2.21 9.49
CA VAL A 41 2.08 1.66 8.14
C VAL A 41 2.48 2.70 7.10
N VAL A 42 3.53 2.41 6.35
CA VAL A 42 3.98 3.17 5.19
C VAL A 42 3.06 2.86 4.01
N ASP A 43 2.16 3.79 3.69
CA ASP A 43 1.27 3.68 2.54
C ASP A 43 1.94 4.26 1.30
N THR A 44 2.37 3.38 0.40
CA THR A 44 3.07 3.75 -0.84
C THR A 44 2.15 4.32 -1.91
N ILE A 45 0.83 4.14 -1.80
CA ILE A 45 -0.14 4.75 -2.73
C ILE A 45 -0.22 6.23 -2.45
N ASN A 46 -0.43 6.57 -1.19
CA ASN A 46 -0.70 7.94 -0.75
C ASN A 46 0.57 8.67 -0.29
N ALA A 47 1.71 7.99 -0.15
CA ALA A 47 2.96 8.49 0.41
C ALA A 47 2.79 9.11 1.80
N ILE A 48 2.02 8.44 2.65
CA ILE A 48 1.78 8.82 4.04
C ILE A 48 2.14 7.67 4.99
N ILE A 49 2.23 7.98 6.28
CA ILE A 49 2.35 6.97 7.34
C ILE A 49 1.08 7.02 8.18
N ASN A 50 0.36 5.89 8.24
CA ASN A 50 -0.78 5.72 9.13
C ASN A 50 -0.29 5.09 10.45
N ARG A 51 -0.46 5.80 11.56
CA ARG A 51 0.03 5.37 12.89
C ARG A 51 -1.12 4.87 13.74
N PHE A 52 -1.16 3.57 13.97
CA PHE A 52 -2.13 2.92 14.86
C PHE A 52 -1.57 2.92 16.28
N GLY A 53 -2.30 3.50 17.24
CA GLY A 53 -1.89 3.60 18.64
C GLY A 53 -1.00 4.82 18.98
N GLU A 54 -0.90 5.82 18.08
CA GLU A 54 -0.08 7.02 18.29
C GLU A 54 -0.48 7.82 19.54
N ASP A 55 -1.76 7.86 19.88
CA ASP A 55 -2.31 8.58 21.03
C ASP A 55 -2.23 7.78 22.34
N GLN A 56 -1.80 6.52 22.29
CA GLN A 56 -1.77 5.62 23.44
C GLN A 56 -0.48 5.71 24.26
N SER A 57 0.49 6.53 23.83
CA SER A 57 1.79 6.68 24.50
C SER A 57 2.56 5.35 24.67
N TYR A 58 2.44 4.44 23.70
CA TYR A 58 3.22 3.21 23.69
C TYR A 58 4.72 3.50 23.60
N GLY A 59 5.54 2.67 24.25
CA GLY A 59 6.99 2.86 24.28
C GLY A 59 7.70 2.41 23.00
N ASN A 60 7.06 1.54 22.22
CA ASN A 60 7.65 0.90 21.04
C ASN A 60 6.77 1.06 19.80
N ARG A 61 7.41 1.01 18.64
CA ARG A 61 6.85 1.09 17.30
C ARG A 61 7.39 -0.05 16.44
N VAL A 62 6.55 -0.59 15.57
CA VAL A 62 6.93 -1.44 14.43
C VAL A 62 6.51 -0.76 13.13
N PHE A 63 7.14 -1.15 12.03
CA PHE A 63 6.85 -0.61 10.70
C PHE A 63 6.36 -1.70 9.76
N LEU A 64 5.29 -1.40 9.02
CA LEU A 64 4.82 -2.17 7.88
C LEU A 64 4.86 -1.28 6.63
N ILE A 65 4.97 -1.87 5.45
CA ILE A 65 4.73 -1.20 4.18
C ILE A 65 3.50 -1.79 3.51
N PHE A 66 2.66 -0.93 2.95
CA PHE A 66 1.41 -1.29 2.29
C PHE A 66 1.37 -0.73 0.88
N ASP A 67 1.03 -1.61 -0.07
CA ASP A 67 1.10 -1.32 -1.50
C ASP A 67 -0.28 -1.13 -2.16
N GLY A 68 -1.36 -1.28 -1.38
CA GLY A 68 -2.75 -1.31 -1.84
C GLY A 68 -3.42 -2.67 -1.70
N VAL A 69 -2.62 -3.73 -1.64
CA VAL A 69 -3.09 -5.11 -1.56
C VAL A 69 -2.30 -5.86 -0.50
N HIS A 70 -0.98 -5.77 -0.51
CA HIS A 70 -0.08 -6.53 0.34
C HIS A 70 0.52 -5.71 1.50
N TYR A 71 0.81 -6.39 2.61
CA TYR A 71 1.58 -5.86 3.73
C TYR A 71 2.90 -6.62 3.86
N ASP A 72 4.01 -5.89 3.92
CA ASP A 72 5.33 -6.46 4.25
C ASP A 72 5.89 -5.82 5.52
N PRO A 73 6.57 -6.59 6.39
CA PRO A 73 7.26 -6.03 7.55
C PRO A 73 8.51 -5.27 7.10
N LEU A 74 8.74 -4.11 7.70
CA LEU A 74 10.00 -3.38 7.54
C LEU A 74 10.94 -3.67 8.71
N TYR A 75 12.21 -3.88 8.39
CA TYR A 75 13.28 -4.03 9.36
C TYR A 75 14.43 -3.10 8.99
N PHE A 76 15.20 -2.70 10.00
CA PHE A 76 16.42 -1.92 9.82
C PHE A 76 17.62 -2.85 9.92
N GLU A 77 18.48 -2.80 8.90
CA GLU A 77 19.77 -3.49 8.88
C GLU A 77 20.90 -2.44 8.90
N PRO A 78 21.73 -2.40 9.96
CA PRO A 78 22.82 -1.43 10.04
C PRO A 78 23.84 -1.61 8.92
N ALA A 79 24.24 -0.51 8.28
CA ALA A 79 25.19 -0.53 7.16
C ALA A 79 26.59 -1.09 7.53
N GLN A 80 26.97 -1.01 8.81
CA GLN A 80 28.16 -1.70 9.30
C GLN A 80 27.73 -3.09 9.75
N GLY A 81 28.21 -4.13 9.06
CA GLY A 81 27.80 -5.53 9.21
C GLY A 81 28.09 -6.20 10.56
N ASN A 82 28.30 -5.42 11.62
CA ASN A 82 28.38 -5.85 13.01
C ASN A 82 27.09 -5.55 13.80
N GLY A 83 26.12 -4.86 13.20
CA GLY A 83 24.84 -4.55 13.83
C GLY A 83 23.81 -5.68 13.71
N THR A 84 22.88 -5.76 14.66
CA THR A 84 21.74 -6.69 14.62
C THR A 84 20.59 -6.09 13.83
N ILE A 85 19.87 -6.91 13.06
CA ILE A 85 18.60 -6.53 12.44
C ILE A 85 17.62 -6.09 13.54
N GLN A 86 16.92 -4.98 13.31
CA GLN A 86 15.93 -4.42 14.23
C GLN A 86 14.56 -4.35 13.56
N THR A 87 13.54 -4.83 14.27
CA THR A 87 12.14 -4.79 13.83
C THR A 87 11.25 -3.96 14.76
N VAL A 88 11.73 -3.67 15.97
CA VAL A 88 11.03 -2.91 17.00
C VAL A 88 11.89 -1.73 17.41
N PHE A 89 11.29 -0.55 17.45
CA PHE A 89 11.98 0.72 17.67
C PHE A 89 11.30 1.49 18.80
N PRO A 90 12.02 2.28 19.61
CA PRO A 90 11.39 3.21 20.53
C PRO A 90 10.51 4.21 19.76
N THR A 91 9.31 4.54 20.26
CA THR A 91 8.45 5.58 19.64
C THR A 91 9.11 6.95 19.62
N SER A 92 10.05 7.21 20.54
CA SER A 92 10.86 8.43 20.58
C SER A 92 11.92 8.51 19.47
N ASP A 93 12.20 7.41 18.76
CA ASP A 93 13.17 7.42 17.66
C ASP A 93 12.54 7.93 16.36
N GLU A 94 12.46 9.25 16.27
CA GLU A 94 11.95 9.96 15.09
C GLU A 94 12.85 9.79 13.85
N ARG A 95 14.06 9.26 13.98
CA ARG A 95 14.93 9.01 12.82
C ARG A 95 14.36 7.88 11.96
N MET A 96 13.96 6.79 12.61
CA MET A 96 13.36 5.63 11.91
C MET A 96 12.04 6.00 11.25
N LEU A 97 11.25 6.89 11.86
CA LEU A 97 10.03 7.41 11.24
C LEU A 97 10.33 8.20 9.96
N ARG A 98 11.36 9.05 9.99
CA ARG A 98 11.79 9.81 8.80
C ARG A 98 12.34 8.90 7.69
N GLU A 99 13.08 7.86 8.04
CA GLU A 99 13.57 6.87 7.06
C GLU A 99 12.39 6.12 6.42
N ALA A 100 11.41 5.69 7.21
CA ALA A 100 10.17 5.08 6.70
C ALA A 100 9.38 6.04 5.80
N GLN A 101 9.35 7.33 6.12
CA GLN A 101 8.70 8.34 5.29
C GLN A 101 9.44 8.54 3.95
N ALA A 102 10.78 8.51 3.96
CA ALA A 102 11.57 8.57 2.75
C ALA A 102 11.27 7.37 1.83
N LEU A 103 11.12 6.16 2.39
CA LEU A 103 10.69 4.96 1.65
C LEU A 103 9.31 5.15 1.00
N ALA A 104 8.36 5.78 1.70
CA ALA A 104 7.04 6.06 1.15
C ALA A 104 7.12 6.93 -0.12
N VAL A 105 7.92 8.00 -0.04
CA VAL A 105 8.13 8.95 -1.14
C VAL A 105 8.87 8.28 -2.29
N GLU A 106 9.94 7.53 -2.01
CA GLU A 106 10.68 6.79 -3.02
C GLU A 106 9.80 5.77 -3.75
N ALA A 107 9.02 4.97 -3.01
CA ALA A 107 8.09 4.00 -3.59
C ALA A 107 7.04 4.67 -4.48
N GLN A 108 6.50 5.82 -4.05
CA GLN A 108 5.55 6.59 -4.87
C GLN A 108 6.21 7.15 -6.14
N LEU A 109 7.43 7.68 -6.04
CA LEU A 109 8.19 8.17 -7.21
C LEU A 109 8.48 7.03 -8.17
N CYS A 110 9.02 5.90 -7.69
CA CYS A 110 9.23 4.70 -8.48
C CYS A 110 7.93 4.25 -9.15
N ARG A 111 6.81 4.26 -8.44
CA ARG A 111 5.49 3.97 -9.02
C ARG A 111 5.08 4.97 -10.09
N GLN A 112 5.35 6.27 -9.93
CA GLN A 112 5.07 7.26 -10.99
C GLN A 112 5.94 7.04 -12.23
N PHE A 113 7.19 6.58 -12.06
CA PHE A 113 8.05 6.17 -13.17
C PHE A 113 7.62 4.85 -13.81
N THR A 114 7.10 3.91 -13.01
CA THR A 114 6.63 2.60 -13.46
C THR A 114 5.10 2.54 -13.64
N ASP A 115 4.40 3.68 -13.66
CA ASP A 115 2.93 3.69 -13.77
C ASP A 115 2.54 3.31 -15.19
N MET A 116 2.47 2.00 -15.41
CA MET A 116 2.04 1.41 -16.67
C MET A 116 0.61 1.87 -16.99
N ASN A 117 -0.21 2.36 -16.05
CA ASN A 117 -1.52 2.89 -16.43
C ASN A 117 -1.46 4.22 -17.21
N LYS A 118 -0.27 4.79 -17.38
CA LYS A 118 0.00 5.93 -18.26
C LYS A 118 0.79 5.55 -19.52
N PHE A 119 0.84 4.27 -19.92
CA PHE A 119 1.33 3.95 -21.27
C PHE A 119 0.36 4.52 -22.31
N THR A 120 0.92 5.03 -23.41
CA THR A 120 0.12 5.48 -24.55
C THR A 120 -0.10 4.29 -25.47
N LEU A 121 -1.36 3.98 -25.76
CA LEU A 121 -1.77 3.02 -26.78
C LEU A 121 -2.17 3.76 -28.04
N GLU A 122 -1.78 3.27 -29.20
CA GLU A 122 -2.34 3.65 -30.48
C GLU A 122 -3.33 2.58 -30.95
N CYS A 123 -4.57 2.98 -31.24
CA CYS A 123 -5.50 2.12 -31.96
C CYS A 123 -5.04 1.97 -33.41
N ARG A 124 -4.58 0.79 -33.81
CA ARG A 124 -4.07 0.54 -35.17
C ARG A 124 -5.14 0.54 -36.27
N GLN A 125 -6.40 0.68 -35.89
CA GLN A 125 -7.54 0.72 -36.82
C GLN A 125 -7.95 2.16 -37.15
N CYS A 126 -7.72 3.12 -36.26
CA CYS A 126 -8.14 4.51 -36.45
C CYS A 126 -7.09 5.57 -36.08
N GLY A 127 -5.92 5.18 -35.58
CA GLY A 127 -4.81 6.06 -35.21
C GLY A 127 -5.03 6.88 -33.94
N THR A 128 -6.08 6.60 -33.15
CA THR A 128 -6.35 7.32 -31.90
C THR A 128 -5.36 6.89 -30.82
N PHE A 129 -4.75 7.87 -30.14
CA PHE A 129 -3.93 7.65 -28.96
C PHE A 129 -4.82 7.62 -27.69
N LEU A 130 -4.57 6.66 -26.82
CA LEU A 130 -5.36 6.32 -25.64
C LEU A 130 -4.41 6.15 -24.45
N THR A 131 -4.81 6.59 -23.27
CA THR A 131 -4.00 6.51 -22.05
C THR A 131 -4.49 5.35 -21.19
N GLY A 132 -3.65 4.32 -21.07
CA GLY A 132 -3.93 3.16 -20.22
C GLY A 132 -5.10 2.29 -20.68
N GLN A 133 -5.40 1.28 -19.87
CA GLN A 133 -6.36 0.23 -20.21
C GLN A 133 -7.82 0.71 -20.21
N ALA A 134 -8.18 1.67 -19.33
CA ALA A 134 -9.55 2.13 -19.18
C ALA A 134 -10.05 2.86 -20.45
N GLU A 135 -9.22 3.71 -21.05
CA GLU A 135 -9.56 4.39 -22.31
C GLU A 135 -9.63 3.41 -23.48
N ALA A 136 -8.73 2.42 -23.54
CA ALA A 136 -8.77 1.37 -24.56
C ALA A 136 -10.03 0.50 -24.49
N GLN A 137 -10.47 0.12 -23.29
CA GLN A 137 -11.70 -0.64 -23.11
C GLN A 137 -12.94 0.17 -23.51
N LYS A 138 -12.99 1.46 -23.14
CA LYS A 138 -14.06 2.37 -23.56
C LYS A 138 -14.08 2.52 -25.08
N HIS A 139 -12.93 2.79 -25.69
CA HIS A 139 -12.77 2.92 -27.14
C HIS A 139 -13.20 1.66 -27.86
N ALA A 140 -12.79 0.48 -27.39
CA ALA A 140 -13.20 -0.80 -27.97
C ALA A 140 -14.73 -1.01 -27.92
N LYS A 141 -15.37 -0.61 -26.81
CA LYS A 141 -16.81 -0.73 -26.64
C LYS A 141 -17.60 0.22 -27.53
N GLU A 142 -17.12 1.44 -27.72
CA GLU A 142 -17.80 2.48 -28.50
C GLU A 142 -17.60 2.32 -30.01
N THR A 143 -16.42 1.84 -30.42
CA THR A 143 -16.01 1.79 -31.84
C THR A 143 -15.95 0.38 -32.42
N GLY A 144 -15.93 -0.66 -31.57
CA GLY A 144 -15.69 -2.05 -31.98
C GLY A 144 -14.22 -2.35 -32.29
N HIS A 145 -13.30 -1.40 -32.10
CA HIS A 145 -11.89 -1.59 -32.38
C HIS A 145 -11.20 -2.44 -31.30
N VAL A 146 -10.40 -3.42 -31.71
CA VAL A 146 -9.75 -4.38 -30.79
C VAL A 146 -8.23 -4.47 -30.95
N SER A 147 -7.65 -3.75 -31.91
CA SER A 147 -6.21 -3.78 -32.19
C SER A 147 -5.52 -2.54 -31.64
N PHE A 148 -4.86 -2.69 -30.50
CA PHE A 148 -4.10 -1.64 -29.84
C PHE A 148 -2.61 -2.00 -29.83
N GLY A 149 -1.75 -1.02 -30.09
CA GLY A 149 -0.30 -1.14 -29.97
C GLY A 149 0.24 -0.14 -28.95
N GLU A 150 1.10 -0.58 -28.05
CA GLU A 150 1.80 0.32 -27.14
C GLU A 150 2.84 1.15 -27.90
N VAL A 151 2.87 2.45 -27.61
CA VAL A 151 3.84 3.39 -28.19
C VAL A 151 4.61 4.05 -27.05
N SER A 152 5.91 3.81 -27.01
CA SER A 152 6.84 4.51 -26.13
C SER A 152 7.13 5.89 -26.73
N ARG A 153 6.96 6.95 -25.94
CA ARG A 153 7.48 8.29 -26.27
C ARG A 153 8.67 8.62 -25.38
#